data_AF-A0A0W8IF05-F1
#
_entry.id   AF-A0A0W8IF05-F1
#
_cell.length_a   1.000
_cell.length_b   1.000
_cell.length_c   1.000
_cell.angle_alpha   90.00
_cell.angle_beta   90.00
_cell.angle_gamma   90.00
#
_symmetry.space_group_name_H-M   'P 1'
#
loop_
_entity.id
_entity.type
_entity.pdbx_description
1 polymer ?
#
loop_
_entity_poly.entity_id
_entity_poly.type
_entity_poly.pdbx_seq_one_letter_code
_entity_poly.pdbx_strand_id
1 'polypeptide(L)'
;MDDPWGEEQARLLQEALTRAGITLEQLWPFYLHLGGAAHRVEIEAYLHNSLKLPRAQRDLLAHAANILIARLPPPQAPYSTELQSRHPDTSYSVGQGSHAPGHGEILRSPERESSPHDTPPTGPSA
;
A
#
# COMPACT_ATOMS: atom_id res chain seq x y z
N MET A 1 4.99 -5.57 -44.68
CA MET A 1 3.58 -5.49 -44.24
C MET A 1 3.61 -4.73 -42.94
N ASP A 2 3.19 -3.47 -42.96
CA ASP A 2 3.16 -2.63 -41.77
C ASP A 2 2.16 -3.24 -40.78
N ASP A 3 2.63 -3.59 -39.58
CA ASP A 3 1.77 -4.09 -38.51
C ASP A 3 1.21 -2.88 -37.75
N PRO A 4 -0.10 -2.56 -37.91
CA PRO A 4 -0.70 -1.39 -37.29
C PRO A 4 -0.83 -1.52 -35.77
N TRP A 5 -0.65 -2.72 -35.21
CA TRP A 5 -0.82 -2.99 -33.79
C TRP A 5 0.47 -2.84 -32.97
N GLY A 6 1.62 -2.60 -33.61
CA GLY A 6 2.91 -2.54 -32.92
C GLY A 6 2.98 -1.46 -31.83
N GLU A 7 2.42 -0.29 -32.12
CA GLU A 7 2.42 0.87 -31.22
C GLU A 7 1.43 0.67 -30.06
N GLU A 8 0.22 0.17 -30.37
CA GLU A 8 -0.76 -0.13 -29.32
C GLU A 8 -0.28 -1.28 -28.42
N GLN A 9 0.37 -2.31 -28.98
CA GLN A 9 0.99 -3.38 -28.21
C GLN A 9 2.10 -2.84 -27.29
N ALA A 10 2.90 -1.87 -27.77
CA ALA A 10 3.94 -1.24 -26.95
C ALA A 10 3.32 -0.48 -25.77
N ARG A 11 2.28 0.31 -26.03
CA ARG A 11 1.54 1.08 -25.03
C ARG A 11 0.93 0.17 -23.96
N LEU A 12 0.23 -0.88 -24.37
CA LEU A 12 -0.39 -1.84 -23.45
C LEU A 12 0.66 -2.63 -22.65
N LEU A 13 1.78 -2.99 -23.27
CA LEU A 13 2.89 -3.64 -22.58
C LEU A 13 3.48 -2.70 -21.51
N GLN A 14 3.76 -1.45 -21.85
CA GLN A 14 4.29 -0.45 -20.91
C GLN A 14 3.32 -0.22 -19.74
N GLU A 15 2.01 -0.15 -20.00
CA GLU A 15 0.99 -0.03 -18.97
C GLU A 15 0.98 -1.25 -18.03
N ALA A 16 1.04 -2.46 -18.58
CA ALA A 16 1.08 -3.68 -17.79
C ALA A 16 2.32 -3.76 -16.88
N LEU A 17 3.50 -3.42 -17.40
CA LEU A 17 4.75 -3.35 -16.64
C LEU A 17 4.65 -2.32 -15.51
N THR A 18 4.13 -1.12 -15.81
CA THR A 18 3.95 -0.04 -14.84
C THR A 18 3.02 -0.45 -13.71
N ARG A 19 1.86 -1.04 -14.03
CA ARG A 19 0.87 -1.51 -13.05
C ARG A 19 1.40 -2.65 -12.17
N ALA A 20 2.24 -3.51 -12.73
CA ALA A 20 2.86 -4.62 -12.02
C ALA A 20 4.13 -4.22 -11.26
N GLY A 21 4.60 -2.98 -11.38
CA GLY A 21 5.88 -2.54 -10.81
C GLY A 21 7.09 -3.28 -11.38
N ILE A 22 6.99 -3.78 -12.62
CA ILE A 22 8.05 -4.53 -13.28
C ILE A 22 8.94 -3.56 -14.05
N THR A 23 10.22 -3.54 -13.70
CA THR A 23 11.24 -2.73 -14.37
C THR A 23 11.80 -3.45 -15.61
N LEU A 24 12.41 -2.68 -16.52
CA LEU A 24 13.14 -3.27 -17.65
C LEU A 24 14.31 -4.17 -17.19
N GLU A 25 14.92 -3.89 -16.03
CA GLU A 25 15.92 -4.77 -15.39
C GLU A 25 15.37 -6.15 -15.03
N GLN A 26 14.11 -6.23 -14.62
CA GLN A 26 13.47 -7.51 -14.32
C GLN A 26 12.97 -8.20 -15.59
N LEU A 27 12.49 -7.46 -16.58
CA LEU A 27 11.96 -8.01 -17.84
C LEU A 27 13.06 -8.60 -18.73
N TRP A 28 14.18 -7.86 -18.86
CA TRP A 28 15.30 -8.17 -19.74
C TRP A 28 15.81 -9.62 -19.65
N PRO A 29 16.12 -10.18 -18.47
CA PRO A 29 16.62 -11.55 -18.38
C PRO A 29 15.61 -12.57 -18.92
N PHE A 30 14.31 -12.41 -18.67
CA PHE A 30 13.29 -13.36 -19.17
C PHE A 30 13.16 -13.30 -20.68
N TYR A 31 13.16 -12.08 -21.24
CA TYR A 31 13.15 -11.89 -22.68
C TYR A 31 14.36 -12.55 -23.37
N LEU A 32 15.57 -12.40 -22.82
CA LEU A 32 16.76 -13.07 -23.33
C LEU A 32 16.67 -14.60 -23.24
N HIS A 33 16.20 -15.14 -22.10
CA HIS A 33 16.02 -16.59 -21.94
C HIS A 33 15.03 -17.19 -22.96
N LEU A 34 14.07 -16.39 -23.44
CA LEU A 34 13.11 -16.81 -24.47
C LEU A 34 13.65 -16.68 -25.91
N GLY A 35 14.93 -16.30 -26.09
CA GLY A 35 15.55 -16.11 -27.41
C GLY A 35 15.36 -14.71 -27.99
N GLY A 36 15.10 -13.71 -27.14
CA GLY A 36 15.05 -12.31 -27.53
C GLY A 36 16.34 -11.84 -28.21
N ALA A 37 16.20 -11.16 -29.35
CA ALA A 37 17.35 -10.74 -30.17
C ALA A 37 17.55 -9.21 -30.21
N ALA A 38 16.60 -8.43 -29.71
CA ALA A 38 16.72 -6.97 -29.63
C ALA A 38 17.56 -6.56 -28.41
N HIS A 39 18.30 -5.48 -28.56
CA HIS A 39 19.07 -4.88 -27.46
C HIS A 39 18.15 -4.14 -26.48
N ARG A 40 18.62 -3.98 -25.25
CA ARG A 40 17.91 -3.25 -24.19
C ARG A 40 17.46 -1.86 -24.63
N VAL A 41 18.33 -1.13 -25.34
CA VAL A 41 18.04 0.22 -25.85
C VAL A 41 16.92 0.19 -26.91
N GLU A 42 16.88 -0.85 -27.75
CA GLU A 42 15.81 -0.99 -28.75
C GLU A 42 14.47 -1.32 -28.09
N ILE A 43 14.48 -2.12 -27.02
CA ILE A 43 13.28 -2.39 -26.22
C ILE A 43 12.81 -1.13 -25.51
N GLU A 44 13.72 -0.35 -24.93
CA GLU A 44 13.38 0.92 -24.31
C GLU A 44 12.78 1.90 -25.32
N ALA A 45 13.39 2.03 -26.50
CA ALA A 45 12.84 2.83 -27.59
C ALA A 45 11.47 2.31 -28.06
N TYR A 46 11.28 0.99 -28.13
CA TYR A 46 10.01 0.37 -28.46
C TYR A 46 8.92 0.69 -27.44
N LEU A 47 9.21 0.56 -26.14
CA LEU A 47 8.26 0.88 -25.07
C LEU A 47 7.87 2.37 -25.06
N HIS A 48 8.76 3.26 -25.52
CA HIS A 48 8.48 4.69 -25.71
C HIS A 48 7.95 5.03 -27.11
N ASN A 49 7.49 4.04 -27.87
CA ASN A 49 6.94 4.21 -29.22
C ASN A 49 7.87 4.94 -30.21
N SER A 50 9.17 4.94 -29.94
CA SER A 50 10.22 5.62 -30.72
C SER A 50 10.90 4.68 -31.72
N LEU A 51 10.63 3.36 -31.64
CA LEU A 51 11.15 2.33 -32.54
C LEU A 51 10.08 1.23 -32.73
N LYS A 52 10.05 0.60 -33.91
CA LYS A 52 9.19 -0.57 -34.18
C LYS A 52 9.99 -1.86 -34.14
N LEU A 53 9.61 -2.77 -33.25
CA LEU A 53 10.19 -4.11 -33.19
C LEU A 53 9.43 -5.10 -34.08
N PRO A 54 10.13 -6.12 -34.63
CA PRO A 54 9.48 -7.25 -35.30
C PRO A 54 8.42 -7.90 -34.42
N ARG A 55 7.32 -8.37 -35.01
CA ARG A 55 6.19 -9.00 -34.29
C ARG A 55 6.65 -10.09 -33.33
N ALA A 56 7.55 -10.96 -33.77
CA ALA A 56 8.10 -12.02 -32.93
C ALA A 56 8.79 -11.48 -31.67
N GLN A 57 9.54 -10.38 -31.78
CA GLN A 57 10.21 -9.77 -30.63
C GLN A 57 9.21 -9.12 -29.66
N ARG A 58 8.15 -8.50 -30.17
CA ARG A 58 7.06 -7.95 -29.35
C ARG A 58 6.31 -9.03 -28.58
N ASP A 59 6.02 -10.15 -29.24
CA ASP A 59 5.33 -11.29 -28.62
C ASP A 59 6.19 -11.93 -27.53
N LEU A 60 7.52 -12.01 -27.72
CA LEU A 60 8.45 -12.47 -26.69
C LEU A 60 8.48 -11.53 -25.47
N LEU A 61 8.47 -10.21 -25.68
CA LEU A 61 8.39 -9.24 -24.60
C LEU A 61 7.08 -9.37 -23.81
N ALA A 62 5.95 -9.53 -24.51
CA ALA A 62 4.66 -9.76 -23.88
C ALA A 62 4.65 -11.06 -23.07
N HIS A 63 5.25 -12.13 -23.60
CA HIS A 63 5.34 -13.40 -22.90
C HIS A 63 6.21 -13.31 -21.64
N ALA A 64 7.38 -12.65 -21.73
CA ALA A 64 8.24 -12.39 -20.58
C ALA A 64 7.52 -11.59 -19.48
N ALA A 65 6.77 -10.55 -19.87
CA ALA A 65 5.98 -9.75 -18.94
C ALA A 65 4.89 -10.59 -18.25
N ASN A 66 4.17 -11.42 -19.00
CA ASN A 66 3.12 -12.30 -18.45
C ASN A 66 3.70 -13.30 -17.44
N ILE A 67 4.87 -13.89 -17.71
CA ILE A 67 5.56 -14.78 -16.76
C ILE A 67 5.85 -14.05 -15.44
N LEU A 68 6.34 -12.81 -15.52
CA LEU A 68 6.66 -12.02 -14.33
C LEU A 68 5.40 -11.62 -13.55
N ILE A 69 4.34 -11.19 -14.25
CA ILE A 69 3.05 -10.85 -13.64
C ILE A 69 2.44 -12.05 -12.93
N ALA A 70 2.50 -13.24 -13.54
CA ALA A 70 1.95 -14.47 -12.96
C ALA A 70 2.65 -14.90 -11.65
N ARG A 71 3.84 -14.37 -11.36
CA ARG A 71 4.58 -14.62 -10.11
C ARG A 71 4.17 -13.67 -8.98
N LEU A 72 3.44 -12.60 -9.29
CA LEU A 72 2.96 -11.69 -8.26
C LEU A 72 1.80 -12.33 -7.50
N PRO A 73 1.73 -12.15 -6.17
CA PRO A 73 0.58 -12.59 -5.42
C PRO A 73 -0.68 -11.90 -5.97
N PRO A 74 -1.82 -12.61 -6.04
CA PRO A 74 -3.07 -11.95 -6.41
C PRO A 74 -3.38 -10.85 -5.38
N PRO A 75 -4.05 -9.76 -5.80
CA PRO A 75 -4.50 -8.74 -4.86
C PRO A 75 -5.34 -9.40 -3.77
N GLN A 76 -4.96 -9.19 -2.53
CA GLN A 76 -5.69 -9.72 -1.39
C GLN A 76 -6.88 -8.82 -1.11
N ALA A 77 -8.06 -9.43 -0.93
CA ALA A 77 -9.22 -8.70 -0.47
C ALA A 77 -8.98 -8.22 0.97
N PRO A 78 -9.28 -6.95 1.31
CA PRO A 78 -9.04 -6.44 2.65
C PRO A 78 -9.96 -7.13 3.66
N TYR A 79 -9.44 -7.44 4.85
CA TYR A 79 -10.26 -7.91 5.97
C TYR A 79 -11.01 -6.75 6.62
N SER A 80 -12.17 -7.01 7.22
CA SER A 80 -12.96 -6.00 7.93
C SER A 80 -12.14 -5.23 8.99
N THR A 81 -11.21 -5.90 9.65
CA THR A 81 -10.30 -5.30 10.65
C THR A 81 -9.34 -4.27 10.04
N GLU A 82 -8.88 -4.50 8.81
CA GLU A 82 -8.03 -3.55 8.09
C GLU A 82 -8.81 -2.31 7.64
N LEU A 83 -10.11 -2.49 7.32
CA LEU A 83 -11.01 -1.38 7.00
C LEU A 83 -11.30 -0.51 8.23
N GLN A 84 -11.51 -1.12 9.40
CA GLN A 84 -11.68 -0.41 10.67
C GLN A 84 -10.41 0.36 11.09
N SER A 85 -9.22 -0.17 10.78
CA SER A 85 -7.96 0.52 11.08
C SER A 85 -7.72 1.75 10.19
N ARG A 86 -8.31 1.80 8.99
CA ARG A 86 -8.23 2.95 8.07
C ARG A 86 -9.24 4.06 8.38
N HIS A 87 -10.33 3.71 9.05
CA HIS A 87 -11.29 4.64 9.62
C HIS A 87 -11.22 4.54 11.15
N PRO A 88 -10.21 5.14 11.81
CA PRO A 88 -10.30 5.34 13.25
C PRO A 88 -11.58 6.14 13.46
N ASP A 89 -12.60 5.50 14.01
CA ASP A 89 -13.91 6.09 14.21
C ASP A 89 -13.72 7.50 14.78
N THR A 90 -14.20 8.50 14.03
CA THR A 90 -14.55 9.80 14.56
C THR A 90 -15.47 9.49 15.74
N SER A 91 -14.89 9.61 16.92
CA SER A 91 -15.44 9.17 18.19
C SER A 91 -16.94 9.42 18.25
N TYR A 92 -17.68 8.37 18.62
CA TYR A 92 -18.92 8.50 19.36
C TYR A 92 -18.79 9.64 20.37
N SER A 93 -19.37 10.80 20.07
CA SER A 93 -19.64 11.83 21.08
C SER A 93 -20.80 11.28 21.91
N VAL A 94 -20.45 10.47 22.91
CA VAL A 94 -21.33 10.07 24.01
C VAL A 94 -21.93 11.35 24.57
N GLY A 95 -23.26 11.41 24.56
CA GLY A 95 -24.02 12.59 24.94
C GLY A 95 -23.59 13.17 26.28
N GLN A 96 -23.16 14.44 26.26
CA GLN A 96 -23.21 15.28 27.44
C GLN A 96 -24.67 15.63 27.73
N GLY A 97 -25.36 14.72 28.42
CA GLY A 97 -26.37 15.13 29.37
C GLY A 97 -25.66 15.65 30.61
N SER A 98 -25.60 16.97 30.80
CA SER A 98 -25.24 17.57 32.09
C SER A 98 -26.18 18.72 32.37
N HIS A 99 -27.31 18.31 32.93
CA HIS A 99 -28.14 18.97 33.94
C HIS A 99 -27.60 20.34 34.44
N ALA A 100 -28.40 21.38 34.24
CA ALA A 100 -28.24 22.66 34.92
C ALA A 100 -28.44 22.50 36.44
N PRO A 101 -27.80 23.33 37.29
CA PRO A 101 -27.83 23.16 38.74
C PRO A 101 -29.18 23.63 39.30
N GLY A 102 -30.00 22.68 39.72
CA GLY A 102 -31.16 22.90 40.57
C GLY A 102 -30.73 23.01 42.02
N HIS A 103 -31.06 24.14 42.63
CA HIS A 103 -30.88 24.48 44.04
C HIS A 103 -31.43 23.41 44.99
N GLY A 104 -30.68 23.10 46.06
CA GLY A 104 -31.21 22.32 47.19
C GLY A 104 -30.15 21.62 48.05
N GLU A 105 -29.22 22.37 48.67
CA GLU A 105 -28.42 21.85 49.78
C GLU A 105 -29.34 21.51 50.97
N ILE A 106 -29.37 20.23 51.35
CA ILE A 106 -29.91 19.78 52.63
C ILE A 106 -28.77 19.08 53.38
N LEU A 107 -28.35 19.75 54.47
CA LEU A 107 -27.75 19.25 55.70
C LEU A 107 -27.30 17.77 55.72
N ARG A 108 -25.98 17.55 55.96
CA ARG A 108 -25.47 16.80 57.12
C ARG A 108 -23.93 16.68 57.10
N SER A 109 -23.26 17.41 57.99
CA SER A 109 -22.04 16.96 58.71
C SER A 109 -22.49 16.11 59.93
N PRO A 110 -21.65 15.33 60.64
CA PRO A 110 -20.18 15.37 60.84
C PRO A 110 -19.53 13.98 60.57
N GLU A 111 -18.21 13.74 60.61
CA GLU A 111 -17.29 13.75 61.76
C GLU A 111 -15.82 13.72 61.31
N ARG A 112 -14.95 14.06 62.25
CA ARG A 112 -13.50 14.19 62.14
C ARG A 112 -12.80 12.84 62.27
N GLU A 113 -11.67 12.66 61.59
CA GLU A 113 -10.40 12.15 62.18
C GLU A 113 -9.27 12.30 61.14
N SER A 114 -8.56 13.42 61.11
CA SER A 114 -7.15 13.56 61.55
C SER A 114 -6.42 12.27 61.96
N SER A 115 -5.52 11.76 61.12
CA SER A 115 -4.07 11.90 61.39
C SER A 115 -3.15 11.30 60.31
N PRO A 116 -1.91 11.81 60.20
CA PRO A 116 -0.98 11.55 59.10
C PRO A 116 0.02 10.43 59.45
N HIS A 117 0.58 9.76 58.44
CA HIS A 117 1.83 9.02 58.63
C HIS A 117 2.87 9.45 57.61
N ASP A 118 4.02 9.81 58.18
CA ASP A 118 5.21 10.39 57.61
C ASP A 118 6.11 9.32 56.95
N THR A 119 6.79 9.72 55.87
CA THR A 119 8.02 9.28 55.12
C THR A 119 8.82 7.99 55.48
N PRO A 120 9.91 7.56 54.76
CA PRO A 120 10.61 8.09 53.56
C PRO A 120 10.96 7.05 52.44
N PRO A 121 11.65 7.46 51.34
CA PRO A 121 12.10 6.57 50.25
C PRO A 121 13.49 5.95 50.51
N THR A 122 13.74 4.73 49.98
CA THR A 122 15.08 4.13 49.88
C THR A 122 15.35 3.73 48.44
N GLY A 123 16.51 4.17 47.92
CA GLY A 123 16.85 4.24 46.49
C GLY A 123 17.23 2.92 45.79
N PRO A 124 17.63 3.01 44.51
CA PRO A 124 18.03 1.85 43.71
C PRO A 124 19.48 1.42 43.99
N SER A 125 19.68 0.10 44.10
CA SER A 125 21.00 -0.54 43.96
C SER A 125 21.46 -0.50 42.50
N ALA A 126 22.77 -0.33 42.34
CA ALA A 126 23.54 -0.23 41.09
C ALA A 126 23.33 -1.38 40.10
#